data_AF-A0A963RIH7-F1
#
_entry.id   AF-A0A963RIH7-F1
#
_cell.length_a   1.000
_cell.length_b   1.000
_cell.length_c   1.000
_cell.angle_alpha   90.00
_cell.angle_beta   90.00
_cell.angle_gamma   90.00
#
_symmetry.space_group_name_H-M   'P 1'
#
loop_
_entity.id
_entity.type
_entity.pdbx_description
1 polymer ?
#
loop_
_entity_poly.entity_id
_entity_poly.type
_entity_poly.pdbx_seq_one_letter_code
_entity_poly.pdbx_strand_id
1 'polypeptide(L)'
;MSHDARQHAPAAARNRDPILAVLREELPESGLVLEVASGTGEHGVHFARALSDLTWQPSDPSSEALASIAAWREAEGSANLLAPVQLDAASNLWPVDSADAMVCINMVHISPWEATQGLMRGAGRLLPQGAPLILYGPYRRAGHALEASNAAFDESLKSRDPRWGLR
;
A
#
# COMPACT_ATOMS: atom_id res chain seq x y z
N MET A 1 -17.56 -0.87 25.93
CA MET A 1 -16.28 -0.21 25.62
C MET A 1 -15.87 -0.70 24.23
N SER A 2 -15.99 0.14 23.20
CA SER A 2 -15.52 -0.25 21.87
C SER A 2 -14.00 -0.39 21.95
N HIS A 3 -13.47 -1.55 21.57
CA HIS A 3 -12.02 -1.77 21.50
C HIS A 3 -11.49 -0.95 20.31
N ASP A 4 -10.48 -0.11 20.53
CA ASP A 4 -9.81 0.61 19.44
C ASP A 4 -9.15 -0.41 18.51
N ALA A 5 -9.60 -0.47 17.25
CA ALA A 5 -9.11 -1.45 16.28
C ALA A 5 -7.83 -0.99 15.56
N ARG A 6 -7.36 0.24 15.82
CA ARG A 6 -6.14 0.79 15.19
C ARG A 6 -4.92 -0.07 15.53
N GLN A 7 -4.29 -0.56 14.48
CA GLN A 7 -2.98 -1.19 14.53
C GLN A 7 -1.90 -0.18 14.18
N HIS A 8 -0.67 -0.47 14.60
CA HIS A 8 0.50 0.38 14.34
C HIS A 8 1.65 -0.46 13.77
N ALA A 9 2.32 0.10 12.77
CA ALA A 9 3.49 -0.46 12.14
C ALA A 9 4.68 0.51 12.28
N PRO A 10 5.75 0.13 13.02
CA PRO A 10 6.94 0.97 13.13
C PRO A 10 7.54 1.37 11.79
N ALA A 11 7.41 0.52 10.77
CA ALA A 11 7.86 0.83 9.42
C ALA A 11 7.09 2.01 8.81
N ALA A 12 5.76 2.09 9.01
CA ALA A 12 4.92 3.15 8.49
C ALA A 12 5.34 4.52 9.05
N ALA A 13 5.57 4.61 10.35
CA ALA A 13 6.05 5.84 10.99
C ALA A 13 7.40 6.31 10.44
N ARG A 14 8.32 5.40 10.10
CA ARG A 14 9.65 5.74 9.58
C ARG A 14 9.65 6.17 8.12
N ASN A 15 8.79 5.57 7.30
CA ASN A 15 8.85 5.75 5.84
C ASN A 15 7.74 6.65 5.27
N ARG A 16 6.74 7.06 6.06
CA ARG A 16 5.63 7.91 5.57
C ARG A 16 6.11 9.24 4.99
N ASP A 17 7.03 9.96 5.65
CA ASP A 17 7.46 11.28 5.18
C ASP A 17 8.35 11.19 3.93
N PRO A 18 9.35 10.27 3.85
CA PRO A 18 10.08 10.04 2.60
C PRO A 18 9.21 9.59 1.43
N ILE A 19 8.20 8.74 1.68
CA ILE A 19 7.27 8.32 0.63
C ILE A 19 6.40 9.51 0.20
N LEU A 20 5.85 10.28 1.13
CA LEU A 20 5.04 11.46 0.82
C LEU A 20 5.79 12.47 -0.05
N ALA A 21 7.10 12.66 0.18
CA ALA A 21 7.91 13.55 -0.65
C ALA A 21 7.89 13.13 -2.12
N VAL A 22 8.05 11.84 -2.41
CA VAL A 22 7.96 11.30 -3.78
C VAL A 22 6.53 11.38 -4.31
N LEU A 23 5.53 11.05 -3.49
CA LEU A 23 4.13 11.11 -3.90
C LEU A 23 3.70 12.51 -4.35
N ARG A 24 4.24 13.58 -3.77
CA ARG A 24 3.96 14.96 -4.20
C ARG A 24 4.47 15.30 -5.60
N GLU A 25 5.50 14.60 -6.05
CA GLU A 25 6.12 14.84 -7.36
C GLU A 25 5.50 13.96 -8.45
N GLU A 26 5.11 12.74 -8.07
CA GLU A 26 4.71 11.69 -9.02
C GLU A 26 3.18 11.54 -9.17
N LEU A 27 2.39 11.94 -8.16
CA LEU A 27 0.93 11.83 -8.24
C LEU A 27 0.32 12.95 -9.08
N PRO A 28 -0.85 12.72 -9.72
CA PRO A 28 -1.58 13.77 -10.41
C PRO A 28 -2.05 14.86 -9.44
N GLU A 29 -2.38 16.05 -9.98
CA GLU A 29 -2.88 17.17 -9.18
C GLU A 29 -4.23 16.86 -8.48
N SER A 30 -5.05 15.99 -9.08
CA SER A 30 -6.34 15.56 -8.52
C SER A 30 -6.73 14.19 -9.07
N GLY A 31 -7.77 13.58 -8.49
CA GLY A 31 -8.27 12.27 -8.89
C GLY A 31 -8.26 11.25 -7.77
N LEU A 32 -8.51 9.99 -8.13
CA LEU A 32 -8.56 8.84 -7.21
C LEU A 32 -7.22 8.11 -7.16
N VAL A 33 -6.64 8.00 -5.96
CA VAL A 33 -5.49 7.15 -5.69
C VAL A 33 -5.96 5.87 -5.01
N LEU A 34 -5.71 4.72 -5.66
CA LEU A 34 -5.93 3.41 -5.05
C LEU A 34 -4.67 2.97 -4.30
N GLU A 35 -4.76 2.84 -2.98
CA GLU A 35 -3.71 2.24 -2.17
C GLU A 35 -3.99 0.74 -2.00
N VAL A 36 -3.10 -0.09 -2.57
CA VAL A 36 -3.19 -1.56 -2.51
C VAL A 36 -2.32 -2.08 -1.37
N ALA A 37 -2.93 -2.89 -0.50
CA ALA A 37 -2.33 -3.42 0.73
C ALA A 37 -1.97 -2.31 1.73
N SER A 38 -2.98 -1.51 2.09
CA SER A 38 -2.87 -0.40 3.05
C SER A 38 -2.44 -0.82 4.46
N GLY A 39 -2.54 -2.12 4.81
CA GLY A 39 -2.08 -2.67 6.07
C GLY A 39 -2.74 -2.00 7.28
N THR A 40 -1.96 -1.35 8.14
CA THR A 40 -2.50 -0.71 9.35
C THR A 40 -3.38 0.50 9.04
N GLY A 41 -3.22 1.15 7.88
CA GLY A 41 -3.95 2.37 7.51
C GLY A 41 -3.28 3.69 7.90
N GLU A 42 -2.13 3.64 8.57
CA GLU A 42 -1.37 4.84 8.97
C GLU A 42 -0.91 5.68 7.77
N HIS A 43 -0.52 5.02 6.67
CA HIS A 43 -0.16 5.67 5.41
C HIS A 43 -1.35 6.40 4.78
N GLY A 44 -2.50 5.73 4.64
CA GLY A 44 -3.71 6.33 4.09
C GLY A 44 -4.13 7.62 4.81
N VAL A 45 -4.13 7.63 6.15
CA VAL A 45 -4.41 8.86 6.93
C VAL A 45 -3.37 9.95 6.67
N HIS A 46 -2.08 9.59 6.69
CA HIS A 46 -1.01 10.55 6.51
C HIS A 46 -1.02 11.20 5.11
N PHE A 47 -1.18 10.39 4.06
CA PHE A 47 -1.19 10.87 2.68
C PHE A 47 -2.46 11.65 2.35
N ALA A 48 -3.64 11.16 2.74
CA ALA A 48 -4.89 11.87 2.47
C ALA A 48 -4.92 13.26 3.13
N ARG A 49 -4.36 13.41 4.34
CA ARG A 49 -4.23 14.72 5.01
C ARG A 49 -3.27 15.66 4.28
N ALA A 50 -2.19 15.14 3.71
CA ALA A 50 -1.16 15.94 3.06
C ALA A 50 -1.45 16.29 1.60
N LEU A 51 -2.35 15.54 0.96
CA LEU A 51 -2.69 15.62 -0.46
C LEU A 51 -4.21 15.81 -0.61
N SER A 52 -4.70 16.98 -0.19
CA SER A 52 -6.14 17.25 -0.05
C SER A 52 -6.96 17.21 -1.35
N ASP A 53 -6.31 17.43 -2.49
CA ASP A 53 -6.95 17.44 -3.82
C ASP A 53 -7.12 16.04 -4.42
N LEU A 54 -6.52 15.03 -3.77
CA LEU A 54 -6.63 13.61 -4.15
C LEU A 54 -7.62 12.89 -3.26
N THR A 55 -8.47 12.07 -3.86
CA THR A 55 -9.31 11.11 -3.13
C THR A 55 -8.51 9.84 -2.89
N TRP A 56 -8.42 9.39 -1.64
CA TRP A 56 -7.62 8.22 -1.26
C TRP A 56 -8.52 7.02 -0.97
N GLN A 57 -8.40 5.96 -1.76
CA GLN A 57 -9.11 4.70 -1.57
C GLN A 57 -8.15 3.64 -0.99
N PRO A 58 -8.18 3.41 0.34
CA PRO A 58 -7.40 2.33 0.92
C PRO A 58 -8.03 0.96 0.65
N SER A 59 -7.19 -0.07 0.56
CA SER A 59 -7.65 -1.44 0.32
C SER A 59 -6.72 -2.48 0.91
N ASP A 60 -7.29 -3.59 1.39
CA ASP A 60 -6.53 -4.70 1.96
C ASP A 60 -7.37 -6.00 1.91
N PRO A 61 -6.76 -7.20 1.76
CA PRO A 61 -7.51 -8.44 1.85
C PRO A 61 -7.92 -8.83 3.28
N SER A 62 -7.20 -8.37 4.31
CA SER A 62 -7.43 -8.77 5.71
C SER A 62 -8.57 -7.97 6.34
N SER A 63 -9.54 -8.67 6.92
CA SER A 63 -10.61 -8.04 7.70
C SER A 63 -10.09 -7.24 8.90
N GLU A 64 -9.00 -7.69 9.52
CA GLU A 64 -8.34 -6.99 10.62
C GLU A 64 -7.68 -5.70 10.16
N ALA A 65 -7.01 -5.72 9.01
CA ALA A 65 -6.45 -4.53 8.38
C ALA A 65 -7.56 -3.52 8.00
N LEU A 66 -8.65 -3.98 7.38
CA LEU A 66 -9.81 -3.15 7.06
C LEU A 66 -10.41 -2.49 8.31
N ALA A 67 -10.55 -3.24 9.41
CA ALA A 67 -11.01 -2.70 10.69
C ALA A 67 -10.05 -1.64 11.25
N SER A 68 -8.74 -1.88 11.16
CA SER A 68 -7.72 -0.91 11.56
C SER A 68 -7.80 0.37 10.73
N ILE A 69 -7.86 0.26 9.40
CA ILE A 69 -7.96 1.39 8.48
C ILE A 69 -9.23 2.20 8.77
N ALA A 70 -10.37 1.53 8.99
CA ALA A 70 -11.63 2.19 9.32
C ALA A 70 -11.53 2.97 10.65
N ALA A 71 -10.91 2.39 11.68
CA ALA A 71 -10.71 3.05 12.97
C ALA A 71 -9.74 4.25 12.86
N TRP A 72 -8.68 4.13 12.07
CA TRP A 72 -7.78 5.24 11.75
C TRP A 72 -8.50 6.37 11.01
N ARG A 73 -9.33 6.03 10.03
CA ARG A 73 -10.14 6.98 9.30
C ARG A 73 -11.15 7.69 10.21
N GLU A 74 -11.80 6.99 11.13
CA GLU A 74 -12.74 7.60 12.08
C GLU A 74 -12.04 8.54 13.06
N ALA A 75 -10.91 8.11 13.62
CA ALA A 75 -10.17 8.90 14.59
C ALA A 75 -9.50 10.13 13.96
N GLU A 76 -8.99 9.98 12.74
CA GLU A 76 -7.98 10.88 12.18
C GLU A 76 -8.12 11.17 10.68
N GLY A 77 -9.03 10.49 9.98
CA GLY A 77 -9.20 10.65 8.54
C GLY A 77 -9.65 12.06 8.14
N SER A 78 -9.18 12.49 6.97
CA SER A 78 -9.68 13.66 6.26
C SER A 78 -10.88 13.28 5.37
N ALA A 79 -11.63 14.29 4.90
CA ALA A 79 -12.84 14.07 4.09
C ALA A 79 -12.58 13.32 2.78
N ASN A 80 -11.35 13.40 2.25
CA ASN A 80 -10.90 12.73 1.03
C ASN A 80 -10.37 11.30 1.28
N LEU A 81 -10.32 10.80 2.52
CA LEU A 81 -10.01 9.40 2.81
C LEU A 81 -11.30 8.57 2.80
N LEU A 82 -11.44 7.67 1.83
CA LEU A 82 -12.61 6.81 1.68
C LEU A 82 -12.61 5.65 2.67
N ALA A 83 -13.78 5.02 2.84
CA ALA A 83 -13.87 3.77 3.59
C ALA A 83 -13.06 2.67 2.89
N PRO A 84 -12.34 1.81 3.63
CA PRO A 84 -11.51 0.80 3.02
C PRO A 84 -12.34 -0.27 2.30
N VAL A 85 -11.83 -0.76 1.17
CA VAL A 85 -12.45 -1.84 0.40
C VAL A 85 -11.65 -3.13 0.51
N GLN A 86 -12.33 -4.26 0.57
CA GLN A 86 -11.68 -5.56 0.58
C GLN A 86 -11.13 -5.88 -0.83
N LEU A 87 -9.81 -5.94 -0.96
CA LEU A 87 -9.14 -6.17 -2.23
C LEU A 87 -7.96 -7.12 -2.02
N ASP A 88 -8.07 -8.33 -2.58
CA ASP A 88 -6.93 -9.22 -2.71
C ASP A 88 -6.25 -8.98 -4.07
N ALA A 89 -5.00 -8.52 -4.04
CA ALA A 89 -4.25 -8.22 -5.25
C ALA A 89 -4.07 -9.46 -6.16
N ALA A 90 -4.07 -10.68 -5.59
CA ALA A 90 -4.00 -11.91 -6.37
C ALA A 90 -5.33 -12.25 -7.09
N SER A 91 -6.45 -11.66 -6.65
CA SER A 91 -7.77 -11.82 -7.27
C SER A 91 -7.86 -11.07 -8.60
N ASN A 92 -8.67 -11.62 -9.52
CA ASN A 92 -9.02 -10.94 -10.77
C ASN A 92 -10.18 -9.93 -10.60
N LEU A 93 -10.94 -10.02 -9.52
CA LEU A 93 -12.10 -9.18 -9.22
C LEU A 93 -11.71 -8.14 -8.17
N TRP A 94 -11.64 -6.88 -8.59
CA TRP A 94 -11.34 -5.75 -7.71
C TRP A 94 -12.61 -4.90 -7.57
N PRO A 95 -12.92 -4.39 -6.37
CA PRO A 95 -14.12 -3.58 -6.11
C PRO A 95 -13.96 -2.12 -6.54
N VAL A 96 -13.09 -1.85 -7.51
CA VAL A 96 -12.73 -0.52 -8.00
C VAL A 96 -12.65 -0.59 -9.52
N ASP A 97 -13.37 0.31 -10.19
CA ASP A 97 -13.51 0.29 -11.65
C ASP A 97 -12.41 1.10 -12.37
N SER A 98 -11.90 2.16 -11.73
CA SER A 98 -10.84 3.01 -12.26
C SER A 98 -10.07 3.70 -11.14
N ALA A 99 -8.84 4.15 -11.43
CA ALA A 99 -8.07 5.03 -10.56
C ALA A 99 -7.14 5.91 -11.43
N ASP A 100 -6.78 7.09 -10.92
CA ASP A 100 -5.88 8.04 -11.58
C ASP A 100 -4.42 7.81 -11.17
N ALA A 101 -4.20 7.10 -10.07
CA ALA A 101 -2.90 6.58 -9.65
C ALA A 101 -3.07 5.35 -8.74
N MET A 102 -2.01 4.55 -8.63
CA MET A 102 -1.98 3.40 -7.72
C MET A 102 -0.71 3.42 -6.88
N VAL A 103 -0.86 3.18 -5.57
CA VAL A 103 0.26 3.13 -4.61
C VAL A 103 0.26 1.77 -3.93
N CYS A 104 1.42 1.14 -3.84
CA CYS A 104 1.58 -0.15 -3.17
C CYS A 104 2.88 -0.19 -2.37
N ILE A 105 2.77 -0.30 -1.05
CA ILE A 105 3.89 -0.14 -0.12
C ILE A 105 4.18 -1.46 0.57
N ASN A 106 5.39 -1.98 0.39
CA ASN A 106 5.94 -3.21 0.93
C ASN A 106 5.22 -4.53 0.57
N MET A 107 4.08 -4.50 -0.12
CA MET A 107 3.36 -5.73 -0.50
C MET A 107 4.20 -6.69 -1.35
N VAL A 108 4.97 -6.19 -2.33
CA VAL A 108 5.71 -7.00 -3.32
C VAL A 108 6.63 -8.06 -2.68
N HIS A 109 7.14 -7.76 -1.49
CA HIS A 109 8.03 -8.64 -0.73
C HIS A 109 7.33 -9.37 0.42
N ILE A 110 6.20 -8.83 0.91
CA ILE A 110 5.40 -9.35 2.03
C ILE A 110 4.12 -10.01 1.47
N SER A 111 4.23 -10.69 0.34
CA SER A 111 3.12 -11.43 -0.27
C SER A 111 3.66 -12.53 -1.20
N PRO A 112 2.82 -13.54 -1.50
CA PRO A 112 3.09 -14.48 -2.59
C PRO A 112 3.26 -13.74 -3.92
N TRP A 113 4.03 -14.32 -4.85
CA TRP A 113 4.35 -13.68 -6.13
C TRP A 113 3.10 -13.36 -6.97
N GLU A 114 2.07 -14.19 -6.83
CA GLU A 114 0.78 -14.05 -7.49
C GLU A 114 0.11 -12.70 -7.21
N ALA A 115 0.32 -12.14 -6.01
CA ALA A 115 -0.18 -10.81 -5.65
C ALA A 115 0.54 -9.71 -6.45
N THR A 116 1.84 -9.83 -6.71
CA THR A 116 2.57 -8.89 -7.57
C THR A 116 2.12 -9.01 -9.01
N GLN A 117 1.94 -10.23 -9.52
CA GLN A 117 1.41 -10.43 -10.87
C GLN A 117 0.00 -9.86 -11.00
N GLY A 118 -0.84 -10.04 -9.98
CA GLY A 118 -2.19 -9.51 -9.94
C GLY A 118 -2.23 -7.99 -9.81
N LEU A 119 -1.33 -7.37 -9.03
CA LEU A 119 -1.12 -5.92 -8.98
C LEU A 119 -0.82 -5.36 -10.37
N MET A 120 0.12 -5.97 -11.12
CA MET A 120 0.47 -5.51 -12.46
C MET A 120 -0.71 -5.64 -13.45
N ARG A 121 -1.48 -6.74 -13.36
CA ARG A 121 -2.70 -6.91 -14.17
C ARG A 121 -3.78 -5.89 -13.80
N GLY A 122 -3.98 -5.65 -12.49
CA GLY A 122 -4.93 -4.69 -11.97
C GLY A 122 -4.59 -3.27 -12.42
N ALA A 123 -3.33 -2.86 -12.28
CA ALA A 123 -2.83 -1.58 -12.76
C ALA A 123 -3.07 -1.40 -14.27
N GLY A 124 -2.70 -2.40 -15.09
CA GLY A 124 -2.94 -2.34 -16.54
C GLY A 124 -4.41 -2.27 -16.96
N ARG A 125 -5.34 -2.65 -16.08
CA ARG A 125 -6.79 -2.58 -16.32
C ARG A 125 -7.43 -1.29 -15.82
N LEU A 126 -7.01 -0.81 -14.64
CA LEU A 126 -7.66 0.28 -13.92
C LEU A 126 -7.05 1.66 -14.21
N LEU A 127 -5.75 1.71 -14.53
CA LEU A 127 -5.04 2.97 -14.75
C LEU A 127 -5.16 3.41 -16.21
N PRO A 128 -5.47 4.70 -16.47
CA PRO A 128 -5.37 5.25 -17.80
C PRO A 128 -3.90 5.28 -18.27
N GLN A 129 -3.71 5.39 -19.58
CA GLN A 129 -2.35 5.50 -20.15
C GLN A 129 -1.63 6.73 -19.56
N GLY A 130 -0.44 6.50 -19.01
CA GLY A 130 0.39 7.54 -18.41
C GLY A 130 0.16 7.76 -16.91
N ALA A 131 -0.86 7.13 -16.31
CA ALA A 131 -1.04 7.19 -14.86
C ALA A 131 0.01 6.36 -14.11
N PRO A 132 0.47 6.83 -12.93
CA PRO A 132 1.56 6.20 -12.20
C PRO A 132 1.09 4.99 -11.38
N LEU A 133 1.89 3.93 -11.42
CA LEU A 133 1.93 2.87 -10.40
C LEU A 133 3.19 3.06 -9.57
N ILE A 134 3.03 3.45 -8.30
CA ILE A 134 4.13 3.76 -7.40
C ILE A 134 4.31 2.60 -6.42
N LEU A 135 5.50 2.00 -6.44
CA LEU A 135 5.86 0.88 -5.56
C LEU A 135 6.94 1.31 -4.59
N TYR A 136 6.77 0.95 -3.32
CA TYR A 136 7.81 1.14 -2.30
C TYR A 136 8.18 -0.19 -1.66
N GLY A 137 9.47 -0.44 -1.49
CA GLY A 137 9.97 -1.61 -0.78
C GLY A 137 11.46 -1.84 -1.02
N PRO A 138 12.10 -2.71 -0.23
CA PRO A 138 13.48 -3.12 -0.48
C PRO A 138 13.58 -4.10 -1.66
N TYR A 139 14.22 -3.67 -2.75
CA TYR A 139 14.44 -4.50 -3.94
C TYR A 139 15.86 -5.08 -4.02
N ARG A 140 15.98 -6.24 -4.65
CA ARG A 140 17.26 -6.78 -5.10
C ARG A 140 17.69 -6.02 -6.35
N ARG A 141 18.99 -5.77 -6.45
CA ARG A 141 19.59 -5.17 -7.64
C ARG A 141 20.62 -6.12 -8.21
N ALA A 142 20.54 -6.40 -9.50
CA ALA A 142 21.47 -7.29 -10.17
C ALA A 142 22.93 -6.82 -9.94
N GLY A 143 23.81 -7.74 -9.54
CA GLY A 143 25.21 -7.43 -9.26
C GLY A 143 25.49 -6.72 -7.93
N HIS A 144 24.48 -6.43 -7.10
CA HIS A 144 24.66 -5.83 -5.79
C HIS A 144 24.25 -6.79 -4.68
N ALA A 145 25.17 -7.01 -3.72
CA ALA A 145 24.83 -7.72 -2.49
C ALA A 145 23.74 -6.95 -1.72
N LEU A 146 22.92 -7.69 -0.99
CA LEU A 146 22.01 -7.08 -0.03
C LEU A 146 22.82 -6.53 1.14
N GLU A 147 22.45 -5.33 1.59
CA GLU A 147 22.87 -4.84 2.89
C GLU A 147 22.45 -5.83 3.99
N ALA A 148 23.24 -5.95 5.05
CA ALA A 148 23.00 -6.93 6.11
C ALA A 148 21.59 -6.84 6.71
N SER A 149 21.04 -5.63 6.84
CA SER A 149 19.68 -5.39 7.32
C SER A 149 18.62 -5.95 6.35
N ASN A 150 18.82 -5.79 5.04
CA ASN A 150 17.92 -6.31 4.01
C ASN A 150 18.03 -7.83 3.88
N ALA A 151 19.23 -8.41 4.07
CA ALA A 151 19.41 -9.86 4.12
C ALA A 151 18.66 -10.47 5.31
N ALA A 152 18.83 -9.90 6.52
CA ALA A 152 18.09 -10.34 7.70
C ALA A 152 16.57 -10.16 7.55
N PHE A 153 16.14 -9.08 6.90
CA PHE A 153 14.72 -8.87 6.59
C PHE A 153 14.20 -9.93 5.60
N ASP A 154 14.94 -10.24 4.53
CA ASP A 154 14.59 -11.30 3.57
C ASP A 154 14.42 -12.67 4.25
N GLU A 155 15.36 -13.04 5.13
CA GLU A 155 15.29 -14.27 5.92
C GLU A 155 14.09 -14.28 6.86
N SER A 156 13.83 -13.16 7.54
CA SER A 156 12.65 -13.00 8.41
C SER A 156 11.33 -13.11 7.64
N LEU A 157 11.27 -12.68 6.38
CA LEU A 157 10.08 -12.84 5.55
C LEU A 157 9.86 -14.31 5.20
N LYS A 158 10.91 -14.97 4.72
CA LYS A 158 10.88 -16.38 4.30
C LYS A 158 10.58 -17.35 5.44
N SER A 159 10.97 -17.01 6.67
CA SER A 159 10.65 -17.83 7.86
C SER A 159 9.17 -17.79 8.24
N ARG A 160 8.46 -16.72 7.89
CA ARG A 160 7.01 -16.56 8.12
C ARG A 160 6.19 -17.20 7.01
N ASP A 161 6.60 -16.97 5.77
CA ASP A 161 6.03 -17.60 4.59
C ASP A 161 7.15 -17.79 3.55
N PRO A 162 7.47 -19.02 3.13
CA PRO A 162 8.56 -19.27 2.18
C PRO A 162 8.31 -18.66 0.80
N ARG A 163 7.08 -18.23 0.50
CA ARG A 163 6.73 -17.54 -0.75
C ARG A 163 7.09 -16.06 -0.70
N TRP A 164 7.33 -15.48 0.47
CA TRP A 164 7.70 -14.08 0.66
C TRP A 164 9.21 -13.88 0.47
N GLY A 165 9.63 -12.62 0.34
CA GLY A 165 11.04 -12.26 0.22
C GLY A 165 11.28 -11.13 -0.78
N LEU A 166 12.50 -10.60 -0.74
CA LEU A 166 12.93 -9.50 -1.59
C LEU A 166 12.97 -9.94 -3.05
N ARG A 167 12.48 -9.06 -3.92
CA ARG A 167 12.36 -9.27 -5.37
C ARG A 167 13.44 -8.48 -6.08
#